data_AF-A0A9E4K9S9-F1
#
_entry.id   AF-A0A9E4K9S9-F1
#
_cell.length_a   1.000
_cell.length_b   1.000
_cell.length_c   1.000
_cell.angle_alpha   90.00
_cell.angle_beta   90.00
_cell.angle_gamma   90.00
#
_symmetry.space_group_name_H-M   'P 1'
#
loop_
_entity.id
_entity.type
_entity.pdbx_description
1 polymer ?
#
loop_
_entity_poly.entity_id
_entity_poly.type
_entity_poly.pdbx_seq_one_letter_code
_entity_poly.pdbx_strand_id
1 'polypeptide(L)'
;EFEFSGFEWIDCHDSSQSILSYARKDRDGNELLIVLNFTPVPRDNYRIGVNRPGQYQEIMNSDSEFYGGSNMGNGKPLVTEQVSWMGRDQSITLTLPPLGAIILKGSH
;
A
#
# COMPACT_ATOMS: atom_id res chain seq x y z
N GLU A 1 16.55 -17.27 11.47
CA GLU A 1 16.24 -16.25 12.49
C GLU A 1 15.23 -15.27 11.93
N PHE A 2 14.33 -14.75 12.76
CA PHE A 2 13.36 -13.73 12.37
C PHE A 2 13.92 -12.36 12.79
N GLU A 3 14.15 -11.46 11.82
CA GLU A 3 14.65 -10.11 12.09
C GLU A 3 13.51 -9.10 12.09
N PHE A 4 13.49 -8.20 13.09
CA PHE A 4 12.49 -7.13 13.18
C PHE A 4 12.59 -6.12 12.04
N SER A 5 13.75 -6.00 11.40
CA SER A 5 14.01 -5.10 10.25
C SER A 5 13.15 -5.38 9.03
N GLY A 6 12.60 -6.60 8.91
CA GLY A 6 11.77 -7.01 7.78
C GLY A 6 10.32 -6.51 7.83
N PHE A 7 9.92 -5.78 8.87
CA PHE A 7 8.58 -5.23 9.05
C PHE A 7 8.64 -3.78 9.54
N GLU A 8 7.78 -2.92 9.00
CA GLU A 8 7.63 -1.54 9.46
C GLU A 8 6.18 -1.08 9.32
N TRP A 9 5.63 -0.43 10.33
CA TRP A 9 4.33 0.23 10.21
C TRP A 9 4.41 1.47 9.32
N ILE A 10 3.46 1.63 8.40
CA ILE A 10 3.31 2.88 7.66
C ILE A 10 2.31 3.77 8.38
N ASP A 11 1.11 3.25 8.60
CA ASP A 11 0.14 3.84 9.51
C ASP A 11 -0.67 2.75 10.21
N CYS A 12 -0.66 2.82 11.54
CA CYS A 12 -1.44 1.97 12.44
C CYS A 12 -2.51 2.76 13.21
N HIS A 13 -2.65 4.07 12.98
CA HIS A 13 -3.58 4.94 13.69
C HIS A 13 -4.89 5.18 12.93
N ASP A 14 -5.00 4.81 11.66
CA ASP A 14 -6.24 4.93 10.87
C ASP A 14 -7.33 3.88 11.22
N SER A 15 -7.42 3.56 12.51
CA SER A 15 -8.50 2.77 13.11
C SER A 15 -9.88 3.35 12.78
N SER A 16 -9.99 4.68 12.66
CA SER A 16 -11.23 5.38 12.31
C SER A 16 -11.77 4.98 10.94
N GLN A 17 -10.90 4.66 9.99
CA GLN A 17 -11.27 4.24 8.64
C GLN A 17 -11.13 2.73 8.45
N SER A 18 -10.70 2.01 9.50
CA SER A 18 -10.36 0.58 9.48
C SER A 18 -9.40 0.23 8.34
N ILE A 19 -8.41 1.10 8.13
CA ILE A 19 -7.33 0.91 7.16
C ILE A 19 -6.05 0.61 7.93
N LEU A 20 -5.32 -0.39 7.47
CA LEU A 20 -4.06 -0.80 8.07
C LEU A 20 -3.00 -0.89 6.98
N SER A 21 -1.83 -0.29 7.23
CA SER A 21 -0.73 -0.31 6.26
C SER A 21 0.64 -0.54 6.88
N TYR A 22 1.43 -1.38 6.22
CA TYR A 22 2.77 -1.74 6.67
C TYR A 22 3.67 -2.10 5.47
N ALA A 23 4.97 -1.99 5.67
CA ALA A 23 5.99 -2.41 4.72
C ALA A 23 6.62 -3.74 5.15
N ARG A 24 6.99 -4.55 4.16
CA ARG A 24 7.83 -5.73 4.30
C ARG A 24 9.10 -5.54 3.49
N LYS A 25 10.24 -5.82 4.12
CA LYS A 25 11.57 -5.59 3.55
C LYS A 25 12.34 -6.89 3.49
N ASP A 26 13.08 -7.08 2.40
CA ASP A 26 14.10 -8.12 2.32
C ASP A 26 15.49 -7.55 2.64
N ARG A 27 16.50 -8.42 2.60
CA ARG A 27 17.89 -8.06 2.92
C ARG A 27 18.57 -7.26 1.82
N ASP A 28 18.06 -7.34 0.59
CA ASP A 28 18.56 -6.60 -0.57
C ASP A 28 17.95 -5.18 -0.63
N GLY A 29 17.06 -4.86 0.31
CA GLY A 29 16.39 -3.58 0.41
C GLY A 29 15.15 -3.48 -0.48
N ASN A 30 14.67 -4.55 -1.11
CA ASN A 30 13.37 -4.51 -1.79
C ASN A 30 12.25 -4.33 -0.76
N GLU A 31 11.22 -3.58 -1.15
CA GLU A 31 10.10 -3.28 -0.28
C GLU A 31 8.77 -3.67 -0.95
N LEU A 32 7.92 -4.32 -0.16
CA LEU A 32 6.50 -4.47 -0.43
C LEU A 32 5.71 -3.59 0.53
N LEU A 33 4.82 -2.78 -0.01
CA LEU A 33 3.84 -2.00 0.73
C LEU A 33 2.51 -2.77 0.73
N ILE A 34 1.98 -3.06 1.91
CA ILE A 34 0.71 -3.74 2.11
C ILE A 34 -0.29 -2.73 2.65
N VAL A 35 -1.46 -2.63 2.00
CA VAL A 35 -2.57 -1.77 2.44
C VAL A 35 -3.85 -2.58 2.48
N LEU A 36 -4.52 -2.56 3.62
CA LEU A 36 -5.73 -3.33 3.89
C LEU A 36 -6.88 -2.37 4.19
N ASN A 37 -7.99 -2.48 3.47
CA ASN A 37 -9.24 -1.79 3.76
C ASN A 37 -10.24 -2.79 4.34
N PHE A 38 -10.57 -2.66 5.62
CA PHE A 38 -11.51 -3.57 6.29
C PHE A 38 -12.95 -3.02 6.34
N THR A 39 -13.27 -2.06 5.47
CA THR A 39 -14.65 -1.54 5.30
C THR A 39 -15.17 -1.84 3.90
N PRO A 40 -16.49 -1.98 3.71
CA PRO A 40 -17.08 -2.13 2.38
C PRO A 40 -17.08 -0.83 1.57
N VAL A 41 -16.52 0.26 2.10
CA VAL A 41 -16.46 1.55 1.44
C VAL A 41 -15.11 1.66 0.70
N PRO A 42 -15.12 1.69 -0.65
CA PRO A 42 -13.89 1.92 -1.42
C PRO A 42 -13.31 3.31 -1.16
N ARG A 43 -12.00 3.46 -1.35
CA ARG A 43 -11.31 4.75 -1.21
C ARG A 43 -10.63 5.13 -2.51
N ASP A 44 -11.19 6.12 -3.18
CA ASP A 44 -10.50 6.77 -4.29
C ASP A 44 -9.50 7.79 -3.75
N ASN A 45 -8.39 7.95 -4.46
CA ASN A 45 -7.35 8.92 -4.13
C ASN A 45 -6.83 8.85 -2.68
N TYR A 46 -6.80 7.66 -2.08
CA TYR A 46 -6.25 7.48 -0.75
C TYR A 46 -4.75 7.77 -0.80
N ARG A 47 -4.23 8.56 0.14
CA ARG A 47 -2.80 8.90 0.19
C ARG A 47 -2.10 8.12 1.28
N ILE A 48 -0.96 7.54 0.93
CA ILE A 48 -0.11 6.78 1.85
C ILE A 48 1.35 7.23 1.73
N GLY A 49 2.01 7.39 2.88
CA GLY A 49 3.43 7.71 2.93
C GLY A 49 4.26 6.50 2.52
N VAL A 50 5.37 6.72 1.81
CA VAL A 50 6.28 5.65 1.36
C VAL A 50 7.73 5.98 1.68
N ASN A 51 8.56 4.95 1.80
CA ASN A 51 9.95 5.09 2.26
C ASN A 51 10.90 5.71 1.23
N ARG A 52 10.63 5.49 -0.05
CA ARG A 52 11.55 5.86 -1.13
C ARG A 52 10.79 6.38 -2.35
N PRO A 53 11.36 7.37 -3.07
CA PRO A 53 10.83 7.82 -4.36
C PRO A 53 10.92 6.70 -5.40
N GLY A 54 10.05 6.72 -6.41
CA GLY A 54 10.06 5.75 -7.50
C GLY A 54 8.66 5.40 -7.99
N GLN A 55 8.50 4.14 -8.38
CA GLN A 55 7.22 3.60 -8.81
C GLN A 55 6.82 2.41 -7.93
N TYR A 56 5.54 2.29 -7.64
CA TYR A 56 4.96 1.21 -6.85
C TYR A 56 3.97 0.46 -7.72
N GLN A 57 4.32 -0.78 -8.09
CA GLN A 57 3.48 -1.62 -8.94
C GLN A 57 2.55 -2.49 -8.09
N GLU A 58 1.25 -2.48 -8.40
CA GLU A 58 0.30 -3.44 -7.84
C GLU A 58 0.64 -4.85 -8.33
N ILE A 59 1.09 -5.71 -7.41
CA ILE A 59 1.47 -7.10 -7.70
C ILE A 59 0.43 -8.09 -7.18
N MET A 60 -0.43 -7.67 -6.25
CA MET A 60 -1.56 -8.45 -5.76
C MET A 60 -2.69 -7.51 -5.36
N ASN A 61 -3.91 -7.90 -5.72
CA ASN A 61 -5.14 -7.25 -5.33
C ASN A 61 -6.20 -8.30 -5.07
N SER A 62 -6.66 -8.40 -3.82
CA SER A 62 -7.66 -9.41 -3.44
C SER A 62 -9.05 -9.13 -4.02
N ASP A 63 -9.33 -7.92 -4.49
CA ASP A 63 -10.58 -7.54 -5.14
C ASP A 63 -10.57 -7.78 -6.66
N SER A 64 -9.52 -8.39 -7.20
CA SER A 64 -9.48 -8.74 -8.62
C SER A 64 -10.65 -9.66 -9.01
N GLU A 65 -11.16 -9.48 -10.24
CA GLU A 65 -12.22 -10.35 -10.80
C GLU A 65 -11.80 -11.84 -10.84
N PHE A 66 -10.50 -12.13 -10.93
CA PHE A 66 -9.98 -13.50 -10.86
C PHE A 66 -10.24 -14.19 -9.51
N TYR A 67 -10.49 -13.40 -8.45
CA TYR A 67 -10.85 -13.88 -7.11
C TYR A 67 -12.33 -13.63 -6.77
N GLY A 68 -13.14 -13.17 -7.73
CA GLY A 68 -14.55 -12.84 -7.54
C GLY A 68 -14.81 -11.47 -6.91
N GLY A 69 -13.82 -10.58 -6.89
CA GLY A 69 -13.99 -9.21 -6.43
C GLY A 69 -14.56 -8.27 -7.49
N SER A 70 -14.66 -6.98 -7.15
CA SER A 70 -15.23 -5.93 -8.02
C SER A 70 -14.28 -5.40 -9.10
N ASN A 71 -13.04 -5.86 -9.09
CA ASN A 71 -11.94 -5.48 -9.98
C ASN A 71 -11.50 -4.01 -9.82
N MET A 72 -11.73 -3.40 -8.66
CA MET A 72 -11.21 -2.07 -8.35
C MET A 72 -9.70 -2.16 -8.03
N GLY A 73 -8.89 -1.32 -8.66
CA GLY A 73 -7.44 -1.33 -8.47
C GLY A 73 -6.74 -0.19 -9.20
N ASN A 74 -5.41 -0.25 -9.27
CA ASN A 74 -4.59 0.87 -9.72
C ASN A 74 -4.13 0.76 -11.19
N GLY A 75 -4.07 -0.46 -11.75
CA GLY A 75 -3.84 -0.75 -13.17
C GLY A 75 -2.45 -0.42 -13.72
N LYS A 76 -1.89 0.76 -13.42
CA LYS A 76 -0.54 1.20 -13.77
C LYS A 76 0.30 1.39 -12.49
N PRO A 77 1.64 1.35 -12.60
CA PRO A 77 2.49 1.70 -11.47
C PRO A 77 2.18 3.11 -10.94
N LEU A 78 2.09 3.20 -9.63
CA LEU A 78 1.84 4.45 -8.91
C LEU A 78 3.16 5.20 -8.74
N VAL A 79 3.18 6.47 -9.15
CA VAL A 79 4.40 7.30 -9.09
C VAL A 79 4.41 8.07 -7.77
N THR A 80 5.55 8.11 -7.11
CA THR A 80 5.72 8.90 -5.88
C THR A 80 5.69 10.40 -6.14
N GLU A 81 5.12 11.14 -5.20
CA GLU A 81 5.15 12.59 -5.14
C GLU A 81 5.93 13.04 -3.90
N GLN A 82 6.64 14.17 -4.02
CA GLN A 82 7.31 14.83 -2.90
C GLN A 82 6.30 15.61 -2.03
N VAL A 83 5.38 14.86 -1.44
CA VAL A 83 4.34 15.35 -0.54
C VAL A 83 4.45 14.55 0.75
N SER A 84 4.77 15.26 1.84
CA SER A 84 4.94 14.61 3.13
C SER A 84 3.62 14.06 3.66
N TRP A 85 3.60 12.78 4.06
CA TRP A 85 2.41 12.10 4.57
C TRP A 85 2.79 10.98 5.52
N MET A 86 2.02 10.78 6.60
CA MET A 86 2.27 9.72 7.61
C MET A 86 3.73 9.69 8.13
N GLY A 87 4.35 10.86 8.30
CA GLY A 87 5.73 10.99 8.80
C GLY A 87 6.83 10.68 7.78
N ARG A 88 6.51 10.60 6.48
CA ARG A 88 7.46 10.32 5.39
C ARG A 88 7.48 11.44 4.36
N ASP A 89 8.61 11.64 3.68
CA ASP A 89 8.83 12.73 2.71
C ASP A 89 8.23 12.47 1.32
N GLN A 90 7.90 11.21 1.02
CA GLN A 90 7.30 10.78 -0.22
C GLN A 90 5.95 10.13 0.06
N SER A 91 5.01 10.28 -0.86
CA SER A 91 3.73 9.57 -0.80
C SER A 91 3.25 9.17 -2.19
N ILE A 92 2.33 8.22 -2.22
CA ILE A 92 1.59 7.84 -3.43
C ILE A 92 0.09 8.00 -3.16
N THR A 93 -0.66 8.18 -4.23
CA THR A 93 -2.11 8.15 -4.21
C THR A 93 -2.59 6.88 -4.90
N LEU A 94 -3.48 6.14 -4.27
CA LEU A 94 -4.01 4.87 -4.77
C LEU A 94 -5.51 4.72 -4.55
N THR A 95 -6.11 3.87 -5.37
CA THR A 95 -7.47 3.37 -5.17
C THR A 95 -7.40 2.15 -4.27
N LEU A 96 -8.14 2.17 -3.15
CA LEU A 96 -8.32 1.02 -2.27
C LEU A 96 -9.69 0.38 -2.52
N PRO A 97 -9.75 -0.89 -2.92
CA PRO A 97 -10.99 -1.62 -3.09
C PRO A 97 -11.74 -1.80 -1.76
N PRO A 98 -13.05 -2.09 -1.80
CA PRO A 98 -13.82 -2.42 -0.61
C PRO A 98 -13.39 -3.78 -0.04
N LEU A 99 -13.26 -3.89 1.28
CA LEU A 99 -12.87 -5.14 1.97
C LEU A 99 -11.63 -5.83 1.37
N GLY A 100 -10.70 -5.05 0.82
CA GLY A 100 -9.61 -5.56 -0.01
C GLY A 100 -8.21 -5.36 0.56
N ALA A 101 -7.29 -6.19 0.08
CA ALA A 101 -5.87 -6.14 0.35
C ALA A 101 -5.10 -5.87 -0.94
N ILE A 102 -4.32 -4.79 -0.95
CA ILE A 102 -3.39 -4.45 -2.03
C ILE A 102 -1.96 -4.68 -1.55
N ILE A 103 -1.15 -5.30 -2.40
CA ILE A 103 0.30 -5.38 -2.24
C ILE A 103 0.96 -4.66 -3.41
N LEU A 104 1.75 -3.65 -3.08
CA LEU A 104 2.54 -2.87 -4.03
C LEU A 104 4.02 -3.20 -3.88
N LYS A 105 4.71 -3.43 -4.99
CA LYS A 105 6.17 -3.58 -5.02
C LYS A 105 6.82 -2.27 -5.43
N GLY A 106 7.69 -1.74 -4.58
CA GLY A 106 8.52 -0.58 -4.93
C GLY A 106 9.63 -0.97 -5.90
N SER A 107 9.78 -0.20 -6.98
CA SER A 107 10.95 -0.20 -7.86
C SER A 107 11.62 1.16 -7.77
N HIS A 108 12.93 1.15 -7.49
CA HIS A 108 13.78 2.32 -7.30
C HIS A 108 14.96 2.28 -8.26
#